data_AF-A0A9W8TKV2-F1
#
_entry.id   AF-A0A9W8TKV2-F1
#
_cell.length_a   1.000
_cell.length_b   1.000
_cell.length_c   1.000
_cell.angle_alpha   90.00
_cell.angle_beta   90.00
_cell.angle_gamma   90.00
#
_symmetry.space_group_name_H-M   'P 1'
#
loop_
_entity.id
_entity.type
_entity.pdbx_description
1 polymer ?
#
loop_
_entity_poly.entity_id
_entity_poly.type
_entity_poly.pdbx_seq_one_letter_code
_entity_poly.pdbx_strand_id
1 'polypeptide(L)'
;MTNTLLVIFDILGKYLAFVTEEMKVQALCKSVALEFNSLVDLEYSLDFVMTAALQPLSGPDAYISIEWYIDDEMYVKYDNNAGYANEALPDKTYNQAAQAFSHFTFKQSRGRFLVNDLHYMGNMLTDAAIQTKDTDRFKLCDGNINLPGVWTSR
;
A
#
# COMPACT_ATOMS: atom_id res chain seq x y z
N MET A 1 15.68 -22.89 -12.77
CA MET A 1 14.39 -22.23 -12.53
C MET A 1 14.10 -22.33 -11.06
N THR A 2 14.62 -21.38 -10.30
CA THR A 2 14.37 -21.22 -8.87
C THR A 2 14.27 -19.73 -8.72
N ASN A 3 13.07 -19.22 -8.43
CA ASN A 3 12.83 -17.89 -7.86
C ASN A 3 11.32 -17.74 -7.70
N THR A 4 10.80 -18.27 -6.60
CA THR A 4 9.60 -17.73 -5.98
C THR A 4 9.90 -17.74 -4.50
N LEU A 5 10.64 -16.71 -4.07
CA LEU A 5 10.77 -16.44 -2.65
C LEU A 5 9.48 -15.76 -2.21
N LEU A 6 8.91 -16.32 -1.16
CA LEU A 6 7.85 -15.75 -0.35
C LEU A 6 8.55 -14.81 0.63
N VAL A 7 8.17 -13.53 0.70
CA VAL A 7 8.60 -12.71 1.83
C VAL A 7 7.57 -12.88 2.93
N ILE A 8 8.03 -13.33 4.09
CA ILE A 8 7.27 -13.33 5.33
C ILE A 8 7.53 -11.97 5.96
N PHE A 9 6.58 -11.05 5.83
CA PHE A 9 6.59 -9.86 6.66
C PHE A 9 5.99 -10.22 8.02
N ASP A 10 6.79 -9.93 9.03
CA ASP A 10 6.47 -10.02 10.46
C ASP A 10 6.45 -11.43 11.08
N ILE A 11 7.47 -11.71 11.89
CA ILE A 11 7.59 -12.93 12.72
C ILE A 11 7.01 -12.67 14.13
N LEU A 12 6.63 -11.42 14.44
CA LEU A 12 5.94 -11.10 15.67
C LEU A 12 4.49 -11.52 15.49
N GLY A 13 4.11 -12.65 16.09
CA GLY A 13 2.79 -13.25 15.93
C GLY A 13 1.66 -12.23 16.04
N LYS A 14 1.16 -11.81 14.88
CA LYS A 14 0.03 -10.90 14.76
C LYS A 14 -1.24 -11.69 14.95
N TYR A 15 -2.19 -11.13 15.68
CA TYR A 15 -3.53 -11.70 15.75
C TYR A 15 -4.16 -11.68 14.35
N LEU A 16 -4.98 -12.68 14.03
CA LEU A 16 -5.66 -12.78 12.73
C LEU A 16 -6.33 -11.47 12.30
N ALA A 17 -6.92 -10.75 13.26
CA ALA A 17 -7.59 -9.47 13.01
C ALA A 17 -6.64 -8.41 12.40
N PHE A 18 -5.38 -8.36 12.85
CA PHE A 18 -4.39 -7.42 12.37
C PHE A 18 -3.99 -7.73 10.92
N VAL A 19 -3.55 -8.96 10.66
CA VAL A 19 -3.15 -9.40 9.31
C VAL A 19 -4.31 -9.28 8.33
N THR A 20 -5.53 -9.60 8.77
CA THR A 20 -6.73 -9.44 7.95
C THR A 20 -7.02 -7.97 7.64
N GLU A 21 -6.70 -7.03 8.52
CA GLU A 21 -6.90 -5.61 8.26
C GLU A 21 -5.86 -5.06 7.29
N GLU A 22 -4.59 -5.45 7.40
CA GLU A 22 -3.55 -5.17 6.39
C GLU A 22 -3.96 -5.69 5.01
N MET A 23 -4.42 -6.95 4.92
CA MET A 23 -4.93 -7.52 3.67
C MET A 23 -6.10 -6.74 3.08
N LYS A 24 -7.02 -6.24 3.93
CA LYS A 24 -8.16 -5.43 3.47
C LYS A 24 -7.70 -4.10 2.90
N VAL A 25 -6.71 -3.46 3.52
CA VAL A 25 -6.09 -2.23 3.02
C VAL A 25 -5.47 -2.48 1.65
N GLN A 26 -4.62 -3.51 1.53
CA GLN A 26 -3.97 -3.89 0.26
C GLN A 26 -5.01 -4.16 -0.85
N ALA A 27 -6.04 -4.95 -0.55
CA ALA A 27 -7.09 -5.30 -1.51
C ALA A 27 -7.92 -4.09 -1.93
N LEU A 28 -8.21 -3.17 -1.00
CA LEU A 28 -8.88 -1.91 -1.31
C LEU A 28 -8.01 -1.04 -2.23
N CYS A 29 -6.73 -0.87 -1.92
CA CYS A 29 -5.79 -0.14 -2.77
C CYS A 29 -5.74 -0.73 -4.18
N LYS A 30 -5.64 -2.05 -4.31
CA LYS A 30 -5.70 -2.74 -5.62
C LYS A 30 -7.01 -2.44 -6.37
N SER A 31 -8.15 -2.50 -5.69
CA SER A 31 -9.45 -2.22 -6.31
C SER A 31 -9.56 -0.78 -6.85
N VAL A 32 -9.04 0.20 -6.10
CA VAL A 32 -9.01 1.60 -6.51
C VAL A 32 -7.99 1.83 -7.63
N ALA A 33 -6.88 1.08 -7.65
CA ALA A 33 -5.90 1.12 -8.74
C ALA A 33 -6.51 0.63 -10.06
N LEU A 34 -7.34 -0.41 -10.03
CA LEU A 34 -8.07 -0.86 -11.23
C LEU A 34 -9.02 0.22 -11.77
N GLU A 35 -9.66 0.99 -10.89
CA GLU A 35 -10.49 2.12 -11.30
C GLU A 35 -9.62 3.24 -11.89
N PHE A 36 -8.52 3.61 -11.23
CA PHE A 36 -7.57 4.60 -11.72
C PHE A 36 -6.99 4.25 -13.10
N ASN A 37 -6.60 2.99 -13.30
CA ASN A 37 -6.06 2.49 -14.56
C ASN A 37 -7.05 2.57 -15.72
N SER A 38 -8.35 2.62 -15.45
CA SER A 38 -9.36 2.83 -16.50
C SER A 38 -9.39 4.27 -17.04
N LEU A 39 -8.70 5.20 -16.37
CA LEU A 39 -8.71 6.63 -16.65
C LEU A 39 -7.37 7.16 -17.19
N VAL A 40 -6.32 6.33 -17.19
CA VAL A 40 -4.97 6.72 -17.59
C VAL A 40 -4.42 5.79 -18.68
N ASP A 41 -3.41 6.27 -19.40
CA ASP A 41 -2.69 5.44 -20.37
C ASP A 41 -1.91 4.32 -19.67
N LEU A 42 -1.65 3.23 -20.42
CA LEU A 42 -0.98 2.03 -19.90
C LEU A 42 0.38 2.34 -19.24
N GLU A 43 1.10 3.35 -19.72
CA GLU A 43 2.39 3.77 -19.16
C GLU A 43 2.30 4.32 -17.72
N TYR A 44 1.13 4.81 -17.30
CA TYR A 44 0.87 5.29 -15.94
C TYR A 44 0.06 4.30 -15.11
N SER A 45 -0.23 3.10 -15.64
CA SER A 45 -1.00 2.10 -14.90
C SER A 45 -0.22 1.61 -13.68
N LEU A 46 -0.93 1.37 -12.59
CA LEU A 46 -0.39 0.91 -11.32
C LEU A 46 -1.07 -0.39 -10.91
N ASP A 47 -0.34 -1.29 -10.26
CA ASP A 47 -0.91 -2.47 -9.61
C ASP A 47 -0.42 -2.60 -8.18
N PHE A 48 -1.10 -3.41 -7.38
CA PHE A 48 -0.72 -3.72 -6.00
C PHE A 48 -0.42 -5.21 -5.84
N VAL A 49 0.64 -5.54 -5.09
CA VAL A 49 0.92 -6.94 -4.74
C VAL A 49 -0.24 -7.51 -3.93
N MET A 50 -0.50 -8.79 -4.17
CA MET A 50 -1.49 -9.53 -3.40
C MET A 50 -0.86 -10.02 -2.11
N THR A 51 -1.54 -9.76 -1.01
CA THR A 51 -1.15 -10.21 0.34
C THR A 51 -2.12 -11.27 0.82
N ALA A 52 -1.61 -12.29 1.50
CA ALA A 52 -2.43 -13.32 2.15
C ALA A 52 -2.01 -13.55 3.60
N ALA A 53 -2.95 -13.99 4.44
CA ALA A 53 -2.69 -14.44 5.79
C ALA A 53 -2.44 -15.94 5.78
N LEU A 54 -1.32 -16.37 6.36
CA LEU A 54 -0.98 -17.77 6.52
C LEU A 54 -0.91 -18.10 8.02
N GLN A 55 -1.55 -19.21 8.41
CA GLN A 55 -1.38 -19.82 9.72
C GLN A 55 -0.40 -21.00 9.59
N PRO A 56 0.78 -20.95 10.24
CA PRO A 56 1.71 -22.07 10.22
C PRO A 56 1.11 -23.32 10.88
N LEU A 57 1.30 -24.50 10.28
CA LEU A 57 0.81 -25.77 10.82
C LEU A 57 1.54 -26.21 12.10
N SER A 58 2.78 -25.75 12.27
CA SER A 58 3.64 -26.06 13.41
C SER A 58 4.19 -24.75 13.98
N GLY A 59 3.48 -24.18 14.94
CA GLY A 59 3.84 -22.90 15.56
C GLY A 59 2.77 -22.42 16.56
N PRO A 60 3.03 -21.33 17.29
CA PRO A 60 2.01 -20.68 18.12
C PRO A 60 0.80 -20.24 17.26
N ASP A 61 -0.32 -19.89 17.90
CA ASP A 61 -1.55 -19.32 17.29
C ASP A 61 -1.31 -17.92 16.68
N ALA A 62 -0.31 -17.83 15.82
CA ALA A 62 0.18 -16.64 15.16
C ALA A 62 -0.13 -16.73 13.67
N TYR A 63 -0.53 -15.59 13.10
CA TYR A 63 -0.72 -15.44 11.67
C TYR A 63 0.42 -14.61 11.12
N ILE A 64 0.87 -14.95 9.92
CA ILE A 64 1.87 -14.19 9.18
C ILE A 64 1.27 -13.64 7.90
N SER A 65 1.76 -12.48 7.50
CA SER A 65 1.45 -11.88 6.20
C SER A 65 2.44 -12.44 5.17
N ILE A 66 1.93 -12.84 4.01
CA ILE A 66 2.75 -13.32 2.90
C ILE A 66 2.44 -12.54 1.64
N GLU A 67 3.49 -12.19 0.91
CA GLU A 67 3.41 -11.51 -0.38
C GLU A 67 4.52 -11.95 -1.33
N TRP A 68 4.43 -11.48 -2.57
CA TRP A 68 5.44 -11.74 -3.59
C TRP A 68 6.74 -11.04 -3.24
N TYR A 69 7.87 -11.75 -3.33
CA TYR A 69 9.18 -11.13 -3.15
C TYR A 69 9.41 -10.02 -4.17
N ILE A 70 9.76 -8.86 -3.63
CA ILE A 70 10.25 -7.70 -4.39
C ILE A 70 11.74 -7.59 -4.10
N ASP A 71 12.53 -7.37 -5.14
CA ASP A 71 13.98 -7.22 -5.00
C ASP A 71 14.31 -5.88 -4.32
N ASP A 72 15.04 -5.92 -3.20
CA ASP A 72 15.40 -4.74 -2.39
C ASP A 72 16.20 -3.70 -3.20
N GLU A 73 16.97 -4.12 -4.21
CA GLU A 73 17.71 -3.20 -5.09
C GLU A 73 16.79 -2.34 -5.97
N MET A 74 15.52 -2.73 -6.09
CA MET A 74 14.49 -2.04 -6.88
C MET A 74 13.49 -1.28 -6.00
N TYR A 75 13.61 -1.39 -4.68
CA TYR A 75 12.69 -0.79 -3.72
C TYR A 75 12.94 0.70 -3.53
N VAL A 76 11.90 1.50 -3.73
CA VAL A 76 11.99 2.94 -3.49
C VAL A 76 10.65 3.46 -2.96
N LYS A 77 10.75 4.43 -2.05
CA LYS A 77 9.62 5.12 -1.41
C LYS A 77 9.29 6.42 -2.15
N TYR A 78 8.07 6.52 -2.71
CA TYR A 78 7.63 7.69 -3.49
C TYR A 78 7.12 8.83 -2.62
N ASP A 79 6.34 8.48 -1.62
CA ASP A 79 5.86 9.40 -0.62
C ASP A 79 5.89 8.73 0.75
N ASN A 80 5.59 9.49 1.80
CA ASN A 80 5.33 8.90 3.10
C ASN A 80 3.96 9.30 3.62
N ASN A 81 3.54 8.61 4.67
CA ASN A 81 2.30 8.92 5.38
C ASN A 81 2.28 10.29 6.10
N ALA A 82 3.37 11.06 6.06
CA ALA A 82 3.54 12.37 6.72
C ALA A 82 3.75 13.55 5.74
N GLY A 83 3.50 13.36 4.44
CA GLY A 83 3.52 14.43 3.45
C GLY A 83 4.85 14.68 2.72
N TYR A 84 5.83 13.78 2.85
CA TYR A 84 7.03 13.79 2.02
C TYR A 84 6.70 13.28 0.60
N ALA A 85 7.31 13.88 -0.42
CA ALA A 85 7.32 13.37 -1.79
C ALA A 85 8.76 13.34 -2.31
N ASN A 86 9.13 12.25 -2.98
CA ASN A 86 10.48 12.07 -3.52
C ASN A 86 10.56 12.63 -4.94
N GLU A 87 11.09 13.86 -5.07
CA GLU A 87 11.20 14.59 -6.34
C GLU A 87 12.42 14.19 -7.19
N ALA A 88 13.39 13.47 -6.61
CA ALA A 88 14.69 13.22 -7.22
C ALA A 88 14.78 11.87 -7.96
N LEU A 89 13.65 11.20 -8.21
CA LEU A 89 13.66 9.84 -8.74
C LEU A 89 13.93 9.79 -10.25
N PRO A 90 14.73 8.81 -10.71
CA PRO A 90 15.10 8.68 -12.12
C PRO A 90 13.90 8.31 -13.01
N ASP A 91 12.89 7.61 -12.47
CA ASP A 91 11.68 7.24 -13.18
C ASP A 91 10.52 8.18 -12.83
N LYS A 92 10.35 9.21 -13.66
CA LYS A 92 9.33 10.26 -13.45
C LYS A 92 7.92 9.75 -13.69
N THR A 93 7.73 8.74 -14.54
CA THR A 93 6.40 8.29 -14.97
C THR A 93 5.64 7.66 -13.80
N TYR A 94 6.23 6.68 -13.13
CA TYR A 94 5.59 6.00 -12.01
C TYR A 94 5.50 6.87 -10.75
N ASN A 95 6.46 7.77 -10.52
CA ASN A 95 6.34 8.78 -9.47
C ASN A 95 5.11 9.67 -9.70
N GLN A 96 4.95 10.20 -10.92
CA GLN A 96 3.79 11.00 -11.29
C GLN A 96 2.49 10.20 -11.17
N ALA A 97 2.48 8.95 -11.61
CA ALA A 97 1.35 8.05 -11.46
C ALA A 97 0.99 7.83 -9.98
N ALA A 98 1.96 7.57 -9.10
CA ALA A 98 1.75 7.37 -7.67
C ALA A 98 1.20 8.62 -6.97
N GLN A 99 1.73 9.81 -7.30
CA GLN A 99 1.21 11.08 -6.79
C GLN A 99 -0.22 11.34 -7.30
N ALA A 100 -0.46 11.12 -8.60
CA ALA A 100 -1.78 11.26 -9.21
C ALA A 100 -2.79 10.27 -8.62
N PHE A 101 -2.38 9.03 -8.36
CA PHE A 101 -3.19 7.99 -7.73
C PHE A 101 -3.60 8.38 -6.31
N SER A 102 -2.65 8.87 -5.50
CA SER A 102 -2.93 9.38 -4.16
C SER A 102 -3.98 10.49 -4.21
N HIS A 103 -3.79 11.50 -5.08
CA HIS A 103 -4.77 12.57 -5.27
C HIS A 103 -6.13 12.05 -5.79
N PHE A 104 -6.12 11.10 -6.74
CA PHE A 104 -7.32 10.45 -7.26
C PHE A 104 -8.12 9.79 -6.13
N THR A 105 -7.47 9.05 -5.22
CA THR A 105 -8.16 8.38 -4.10
C THR A 105 -8.88 9.38 -3.19
N PHE A 106 -8.27 10.54 -2.93
CA PHE A 106 -8.89 11.61 -2.15
C PHE A 106 -10.08 12.22 -2.87
N LYS A 107 -9.96 12.51 -4.17
CA LYS A 107 -11.05 13.11 -4.97
C LYS A 107 -12.21 12.13 -5.14
N GLN A 108 -11.93 10.88 -5.52
CA GLN A 108 -12.92 9.85 -5.75
C GLN A 108 -13.68 9.49 -4.46
N SER A 109 -12.97 9.46 -3.33
CA SER A 109 -13.58 9.25 -2.03
C SER A 109 -14.37 10.46 -1.51
N ARG A 110 -14.31 11.62 -2.19
CA ARG A 110 -14.85 12.93 -1.74
C ARG A 110 -14.24 13.38 -0.41
N GLY A 111 -12.94 13.17 -0.26
CA GLY A 111 -12.16 13.53 0.91
C GLY A 111 -12.39 12.66 2.14
N ARG A 112 -12.86 11.41 1.94
CA ARG A 112 -13.11 10.44 3.02
C ARG A 112 -11.89 9.58 3.35
N PHE A 113 -11.07 9.27 2.34
CA PHE A 113 -9.80 8.59 2.55
C PHE A 113 -8.75 9.02 1.52
N LEU A 114 -7.48 8.86 1.90
CA LEU A 114 -6.30 9.12 1.07
C LEU A 114 -5.39 7.90 1.16
N VAL A 115 -4.96 7.37 0.02
CA VAL A 115 -3.90 6.37 -0.03
C VAL A 115 -2.55 7.09 -0.15
N ASN A 116 -1.58 6.72 0.69
CA ASN A 116 -0.20 7.23 0.68
C ASN A 116 0.76 6.13 1.19
N ASP A 117 2.03 6.47 1.42
CA ASP A 117 3.09 5.52 1.75
C ASP A 117 3.32 4.49 0.63
N LEU A 118 3.33 4.99 -0.61
CA LEU A 118 3.44 4.16 -1.80
C LEU A 118 4.90 3.75 -2.03
N HIS A 119 5.17 2.46 -1.90
CA HIS A 119 6.46 1.82 -2.17
C HIS A 119 6.42 1.03 -3.48
N TYR A 120 7.51 0.99 -4.26
CA TYR A 120 7.47 0.45 -5.63
C TYR A 120 8.57 -0.55 -6.00
N MET A 121 8.25 -1.35 -7.03
CA MET A 121 9.15 -1.89 -8.07
C MET A 121 8.45 -1.76 -9.44
N GLY A 122 8.83 -0.77 -10.27
CA GLY A 122 8.12 -0.44 -11.51
C GLY A 122 6.69 0.04 -11.27
N ASN A 123 5.71 -0.60 -11.91
CA ASN A 123 4.28 -0.31 -11.73
C ASN A 123 3.62 -1.06 -10.56
N MET A 124 4.37 -1.89 -9.83
CA MET A 124 3.85 -2.73 -8.75
C MET A 124 4.11 -2.10 -7.38
N LEU A 125 3.04 -1.86 -6.63
CA LEU A 125 3.02 -1.17 -5.34
C LEU A 125 2.77 -2.13 -4.18
N THR A 126 3.31 -1.82 -3.00
CA THR A 126 3.05 -2.54 -1.76
C THR A 126 3.03 -1.61 -0.53
N ASP A 127 2.60 -2.13 0.62
CA ASP A 127 2.65 -1.51 1.94
C ASP A 127 2.04 -0.11 2.03
N ALA A 128 1.00 0.15 1.23
CA ALA A 128 0.32 1.43 1.24
C ALA A 128 -0.48 1.64 2.53
N ALA A 129 -0.48 2.88 3.00
CA ALA A 129 -1.31 3.33 4.12
C ALA A 129 -2.58 4.03 3.62
N ILE A 130 -3.70 3.78 4.32
CA ILE A 130 -4.95 4.51 4.10
C ILE A 130 -5.17 5.45 5.28
N GLN A 131 -5.17 6.74 5.00
CA GLN A 131 -5.62 7.76 5.93
C GLN A 131 -7.13 7.87 5.81
N THR A 132 -7.85 7.95 6.93
CA THR A 132 -9.30 8.21 6.98
C THR A 132 -9.67 9.08 8.16
N LYS A 133 -10.75 9.88 8.05
CA LYS A 133 -11.34 10.61 9.18
C LYS A 133 -12.26 9.73 10.03
N ASP A 134 -12.63 8.57 9.51
CA ASP A 134 -13.44 7.58 10.20
C ASP A 134 -12.55 6.75 11.12
N THR A 135 -12.54 7.11 12.40
CA THR A 135 -11.70 6.47 13.43
C THR A 135 -12.05 5.01 13.69
N ASP A 136 -13.20 4.54 13.22
CA ASP A 136 -13.60 3.13 13.34
C ASP A 136 -13.07 2.27 12.20
N ARG A 137 -12.46 2.88 11.16
CA ARG A 137 -11.87 2.20 10.01
C ARG A 137 -10.35 2.10 10.11
N PHE A 138 -9.82 0.93 9.77
CA PHE A 138 -8.37 0.66 9.69
C PHE A 138 -7.62 0.98 11.00
N LYS A 139 -8.25 0.68 12.15
CA LYS A 139 -7.76 1.03 13.49
C LYS A 139 -6.60 0.19 14.00
N LEU A 140 -6.39 -0.98 13.40
CA LEU A 140 -5.28 -1.89 13.65
C LEU A 140 -4.12 -1.61 12.69
N CYS A 141 -4.32 -0.82 11.64
CA CYS A 141 -3.23 -0.43 10.72
C CYS A 141 -2.48 0.78 11.27
N ASP A 142 -1.24 0.56 11.72
CA ASP A 142 -0.36 1.62 12.26
C ASP A 142 -0.09 2.76 11.27
N GLY A 143 -0.23 2.50 9.97
CA GLY A 143 -0.07 3.50 8.90
C GLY A 143 -1.15 4.59 8.89
N ASN A 144 -2.32 4.37 9.50
CA ASN A 144 -3.38 5.38 9.61
C ASN A 144 -3.12 6.32 10.80
N ILE A 145 -2.41 7.42 10.54
CA ILE A 145 -1.94 8.32 11.61
C ILE A 145 -3.00 9.36 12.05
N ASN A 146 -4.17 9.39 11.39
CA ASN A 146 -5.30 10.29 11.72
C ASN A 146 -4.91 11.78 11.87
N LEU A 147 -3.79 12.22 11.28
CA LEU A 147 -3.28 13.57 11.48
C LEU A 147 -3.99 14.61 10.60
N PRO A 148 -4.44 15.75 11.16
CA PRO A 148 -5.12 16.82 10.40
C PRO A 148 -4.32 17.38 9.20
N GLY A 149 -2.98 17.40 9.28
CA GLY A 149 -2.11 18.00 8.27
C GLY A 149 -1.92 17.18 6.99
N VAL A 150 -2.18 15.86 7.02
CA VAL A 150 -2.07 14.98 5.85
C VAL A 150 -3.19 15.23 4.84
N TRP A 151 -4.29 15.85 5.28
CA TRP A 151 -5.48 16.15 4.50
C TRP A 151 -5.42 17.44 3.69
N THR A 152 -4.51 18.36 4.04
CA THR A 152 -4.64 19.78 3.68
C THR A 152 -3.71 20.26 2.55
N SER A 153 -2.81 19.41 2.04
CA SER A 153 -1.73 19.83 1.14
C SER A 153 -1.69 19.15 -0.24
N ARG A 154 -2.73 18.43 -0.67
CA ARG A 154 -2.79 17.84 -2.02
C ARG A 154 -4.02 18.29 -2.80
#